data_AF-A0A7S0E8B6-F1
#
_entry.id   AF-A0A7S0E8B6-F1
#
_cell.length_a   1.000
_cell.length_b   1.000
_cell.length_c   1.000
_cell.angle_alpha   90.00
_cell.angle_beta   90.00
_cell.angle_gamma   90.00
#
_symmetry.space_group_name_H-M   'P 1'
#
loop_
_entity.id
_entity.type
_entity.pdbx_description
1 polymer ?
#
loop_
_entity_poly.entity_id
_entity_poly.type
_entity_poly.pdbx_seq_one_letter_code
_entity_poly.pdbx_strand_id
1 'polypeptide(L)'
;MKLCLWADLKPEHIAALDAAVDEAGTRQVLAQTLQLVPEDNPLRHSVLLEFYVNNVRFARESGFSIEKLSAFFSIMKRNHDEMVEAFLPMEKSWDYFKALLLAHAVQRPPHSV
;
A
#
# COMPACT_ATOMS: atom_id res chain seq x y z
N MET A 1 -1.12 -16.49 -7.13
CA MET A 1 -0.47 -15.32 -6.50
C MET A 1 -0.51 -14.15 -7.47
N LYS A 2 -1.15 -13.03 -7.11
CA LYS A 2 -1.13 -11.81 -7.93
C LYS A 2 0.08 -10.96 -7.53
N LEU A 3 0.83 -10.43 -8.49
CA LEU A 3 1.99 -9.57 -8.20
C LEU A 3 1.54 -8.29 -7.47
N CYS A 4 2.25 -7.87 -6.41
CA CYS A 4 1.98 -6.60 -5.71
C CYS A 4 2.65 -5.40 -6.36
N LEU A 5 3.76 -5.60 -7.07
CA LEU A 5 4.45 -4.53 -7.79
C LEU A 5 3.51 -3.91 -8.83
N TRP A 6 3.36 -2.58 -8.78
CA TRP A 6 2.51 -1.76 -9.65
C TRP A 6 1.01 -2.10 -9.61
N ALA A 7 0.55 -2.84 -8.59
CA ALA A 7 -0.85 -3.22 -8.49
C ALA A 7 -1.76 -2.04 -8.11
N ASP A 8 -1.34 -1.22 -7.13
CA ASP A 8 -2.15 -0.11 -6.61
C ASP A 8 -1.47 1.25 -6.85
N LEU A 9 -0.16 1.34 -6.59
CA LEU A 9 0.64 2.53 -6.88
C LEU A 9 1.54 2.28 -8.08
N LYS A 10 1.29 2.98 -9.19
CA LYS A 10 2.11 2.95 -10.41
C LYS A 10 3.16 4.08 -10.38
N PRO A 11 4.19 4.06 -11.25
CA PRO A 11 5.21 5.09 -11.26
C PRO A 11 4.66 6.53 -11.35
N GLU A 12 3.60 6.74 -12.14
CA GLU A 12 2.93 8.04 -12.26
C GLU A 12 2.28 8.51 -10.94
N HIS A 13 1.72 7.59 -10.15
CA HIS A 13 1.14 7.91 -8.85
C HIS A 13 2.25 8.27 -7.85
N ILE A 14 3.37 7.56 -7.88
CA ILE A 14 4.51 7.83 -6.99
C ILE A 14 5.14 9.19 -7.33
N ALA A 15 5.31 9.52 -8.61
CA ALA A 15 5.77 10.83 -9.03
C ALA A 15 4.84 11.96 -8.54
N ALA A 16 3.52 11.75 -8.58
CA ALA A 16 2.55 12.69 -8.03
C ALA A 16 2.65 12.81 -6.49
N LEU A 17 2.89 11.70 -5.79
CA LEU A 17 3.15 11.70 -4.35
C LEU A 17 4.43 12.46 -4.00
N ASP A 18 5.47 12.37 -4.83
CA ASP A 18 6.75 13.06 -4.60
C ASP A 18 6.68 14.56 -4.93
N ALA A 19 5.77 14.95 -5.84
CA ALA A 19 5.47 16.35 -6.11
C ALA A 19 4.60 17.01 -5.01
N ALA A 20 3.97 16.22 -4.13
CA ALA A 20 3.18 16.75 -3.03
C ALA A 20 4.09 17.39 -1.96
N VAL A 21 3.88 18.68 -1.71
CA VAL A 21 4.71 19.47 -0.77
C VAL A 21 4.37 19.16 0.69
N ASP A 22 3.13 18.82 0.97
CA ASP A 22 2.60 18.60 2.32
C ASP A 22 1.80 17.29 2.45
N GLU A 23 1.47 16.96 3.69
CA GLU A 23 0.69 15.75 4.01
C GLU A 23 -0.74 15.85 3.43
N ALA A 24 -1.30 17.05 3.31
CA ALA A 24 -2.61 17.28 2.70
C ALA A 24 -2.61 16.91 1.20
N GLY A 25 -1.57 17.31 0.46
CA GLY A 25 -1.37 16.91 -0.93
C GLY A 25 -1.18 15.39 -1.08
N THR A 26 -0.41 14.77 -0.19
CA THR A 26 -0.25 13.30 -0.17
C THR A 26 -1.59 12.60 0.02
N ARG A 27 -2.42 13.07 0.96
CA ARG A 27 -3.79 12.57 1.20
C ARG A 27 -4.66 12.69 -0.04
N GLN A 28 -4.62 13.84 -0.72
CA GLN A 28 -5.39 14.08 -1.92
C GLN A 28 -4.99 13.13 -3.06
N VAL A 29 -3.69 12.98 -3.33
CA VAL A 29 -3.18 12.08 -4.37
C VAL A 29 -3.58 10.64 -4.09
N LEU A 30 -3.46 10.18 -2.83
CA LEU A 30 -3.86 8.82 -2.45
C LEU A 30 -5.37 8.60 -2.59
N ALA A 31 -6.19 9.54 -2.13
CA ALA A 31 -7.64 9.44 -2.25
C ALA A 31 -8.09 9.34 -3.71
N GLN A 32 -7.50 10.15 -4.60
CA GLN A 32 -7.78 10.11 -6.03
C GLN A 32 -7.29 8.81 -6.68
N THR A 33 -6.06 8.41 -6.38
CA THR A 33 -5.41 7.21 -6.94
C THR A 33 -6.18 5.94 -6.60
N LEU A 34 -6.61 5.82 -5.34
CA LEU A 34 -7.32 4.66 -4.83
C LEU A 34 -8.84 4.75 -5.03
N GLN A 35 -9.33 5.83 -5.66
CA GLN A 35 -10.74 6.08 -5.88
C GLN A 35 -11.56 5.97 -4.58
N LEU A 36 -11.00 6.47 -3.47
CA LEU A 36 -11.69 6.49 -2.19
C LEU A 36 -12.79 7.54 -2.26
N VAL A 37 -14.04 7.06 -2.41
CA VAL A 37 -15.22 7.91 -2.44
C VAL A 37 -15.58 8.28 -0.99
N PRO A 38 -16.04 9.51 -0.72
CA PRO A 38 -16.62 9.84 0.58
C PRO A 38 -17.78 8.87 0.89
N GLU A 39 -17.52 7.92 1.79
CA GLU A 39 -18.54 6.99 2.27
C GLU A 39 -19.56 7.74 3.15
N ASP A 40 -20.70 7.08 3.39
CA ASP A 40 -21.66 7.51 4.43
C ASP A 40 -21.01 7.62 5.83
N ASN A 41 -19.85 6.97 6.03
CA ASN A 41 -19.04 7.07 7.24
C ASN A 41 -17.72 7.82 6.99
N PRO A 42 -17.67 9.15 7.24
CA PRO A 42 -16.47 9.95 7.01
C PRO A 42 -15.29 9.58 7.93
N LEU A 43 -15.57 8.98 9.10
CA LEU A 43 -14.53 8.56 10.04
C LEU A 43 -13.80 7.31 9.54
N ARG A 44 -14.52 6.32 8.99
CA ARG A 44 -13.90 5.13 8.40
C ARG A 44 -12.99 5.54 7.25
N HIS A 45 -13.49 6.42 6.37
CA HIS A 45 -12.72 6.94 5.26
C HIS A 45 -11.44 7.68 5.72
N SER A 46 -11.53 8.52 6.76
CA SER A 46 -10.37 9.26 7.25
C SER A 46 -9.31 8.34 7.87
N VAL A 47 -9.71 7.33 8.64
CA VAL A 47 -8.81 6.34 9.25
C VAL A 47 -8.13 5.49 8.18
N LEU A 48 -8.87 5.05 7.16
CA LEU A 48 -8.31 4.27 6.05
C LEU A 48 -7.29 5.09 5.25
N LEU A 49 -7.61 6.36 4.95
CA LEU A 49 -6.68 7.24 4.25
C LEU A 49 -5.41 7.50 5.08
N GLU A 50 -5.55 7.68 6.40
CA GLU A 50 -4.43 7.82 7.31
C GLU A 50 -3.53 6.57 7.34
N PHE A 51 -4.12 5.38 7.31
CA PHE A 51 -3.38 4.13 7.14
C PHE A 51 -2.53 4.14 5.86
N TYR A 52 -3.10 4.55 4.73
CA TYR A 52 -2.36 4.63 3.46
C TYR A 52 -1.25 5.69 3.48
N VAL A 53 -1.50 6.86 4.07
CA VAL A 53 -0.49 7.91 4.23
C VAL A 53 0.68 7.40 5.07
N ASN A 54 0.40 6.71 6.17
CA ASN A 54 1.44 6.15 7.03
C ASN A 54 2.28 5.08 6.33
N ASN A 55 1.68 4.26 5.44
CA ASN A 55 2.44 3.31 4.63
C ASN A 55 3.43 4.02 3.68
N VAL A 56 3.01 5.13 3.06
CA VAL A 56 3.90 5.95 2.21
C VAL A 56 4.99 6.61 3.04
N ARG A 57 4.65 7.19 4.20
CA ARG A 57 5.64 7.77 5.14
C ARG A 57 6.68 6.74 5.56
N PHE A 58 6.24 5.57 6.01
CA PHE A 58 7.15 4.50 6.43
C PHE A 58 8.10 4.06 5.31
N ALA A 59 7.59 3.87 4.09
CA ALA A 59 8.42 3.50 2.95
C ALA A 59 9.49 4.56 2.64
N ARG A 60 9.14 5.84 2.73
CA ARG A 60 10.07 6.97 2.53
C ARG A 60 11.12 7.06 3.62
N GLU A 61 10.71 7.01 4.88
CA GLU A 61 11.63 7.01 6.04
C GLU A 61 12.59 5.81 6.01
N SER A 62 12.15 4.69 5.45
CA SER A 62 12.96 3.48 5.25
C SER A 62 13.82 3.50 3.99
N GLY A 63 13.78 4.56 3.18
CA GLY A 63 14.56 4.69 1.94
C GLY A 63 14.19 3.68 0.86
N PHE A 64 12.91 3.31 0.73
CA PHE A 64 12.47 2.36 -0.29
C PHE A 64 12.60 2.95 -1.70
N SER A 65 12.98 2.11 -2.66
CA SER A 65 12.86 2.46 -4.08
C SER A 65 11.38 2.54 -4.48
N ILE A 66 11.09 3.11 -5.65
CA ILE A 66 9.72 3.22 -6.15
C ILE A 66 9.04 1.84 -6.29
N GLU A 67 9.80 0.80 -6.65
CA GLU A 67 9.32 -0.58 -6.74
C GLU A 67 8.96 -1.12 -5.35
N LYS A 68 9.84 -0.90 -4.38
CA LYS A 68 9.62 -1.36 -3.00
C LYS A 68 8.44 -0.65 -2.35
N LEU A 69 8.32 0.66 -2.57
CA LEU A 69 7.18 1.45 -2.09
C LEU A 69 5.88 0.91 -2.68
N SER A 70 5.82 0.71 -4.00
CA SER A 70 4.65 0.16 -4.68
C SER A 70 4.27 -1.22 -4.14
N ALA A 71 5.24 -2.14 -4.07
CA ALA A 71 4.99 -3.50 -3.61
C ALA A 71 4.56 -3.54 -2.14
N PHE A 72 5.24 -2.79 -1.25
CA PHE A 72 4.89 -2.69 0.16
C PHE A 72 3.48 -2.14 0.36
N PHE A 73 3.15 -1.05 -0.34
CA PHE A 73 1.83 -0.44 -0.26
C PHE A 73 0.73 -1.44 -0.63
N SER A 74 0.91 -2.16 -1.74
CA SER A 74 -0.02 -3.19 -2.20
C SER A 74 -0.12 -4.39 -1.25
N ILE A 75 0.96 -4.78 -0.58
CA ILE A 75 0.92 -5.82 0.47
C ILE A 75 0.04 -5.36 1.63
N MET A 76 0.27 -4.15 2.14
CA MET A 76 -0.47 -3.60 3.28
C MET A 76 -1.96 -3.42 2.96
N LYS A 77 -2.27 -2.91 1.76
CA LYS A 77 -3.64 -2.78 1.29
C LYS A 77 -4.35 -4.13 1.19
N ARG A 78 -3.75 -5.13 0.53
CA ARG A 78 -4.35 -6.47 0.42
C ARG A 78 -4.56 -7.13 1.77
N ASN A 79 -3.61 -6.94 2.70
CA ASN A 79 -3.77 -7.47 4.06
C ASN A 79 -4.95 -6.82 4.79
N HIS A 80 -5.13 -5.52 4.62
CA HIS A 80 -6.28 -4.81 5.18
C HIS A 80 -7.61 -5.26 4.54
N ASP A 81 -7.67 -5.31 3.20
CA ASP A 81 -8.85 -5.73 2.45
C ASP A 81 -9.28 -7.14 2.88
N GLU A 82 -8.35 -8.10 2.92
CA GLU A 82 -8.62 -9.48 3.36
C GLU A 82 -9.09 -9.54 4.83
N MET A 83 -8.46 -8.76 5.71
CA MET A 83 -8.88 -8.68 7.12
C MET A 83 -10.33 -8.20 7.24
N VAL A 84 -10.72 -7.18 6.46
CA VAL A 84 -12.07 -6.60 6.49
C VAL A 84 -13.09 -7.54 5.85
N GLU A 85 -12.78 -8.12 4.69
CA GLU A 85 -13.70 -8.98 3.94
C GLU A 85 -13.95 -10.31 4.67
N ALA A 86 -12.91 -10.94 5.21
CA ALA A 86 -13.01 -12.25 5.86
C ALA A 86 -13.12 -12.17 7.39
N PHE A 87 -13.18 -10.96 7.98
CA PHE A 87 -13.19 -10.72 9.43
C PHE A 87 -12.08 -11.50 10.16
N LEU A 88 -10.87 -11.44 9.62
CA LEU A 88 -9.78 -12.28 10.12
C LEU A 88 -9.34 -11.86 11.53
N PRO A 89 -9.08 -12.82 12.44
CA PRO A 89 -8.38 -12.54 13.67
C PRO A 89 -6.94 -12.12 13.40
N MET A 90 -6.34 -11.41 14.35
CA MET A 90 -5.00 -10.82 14.23
C MET A 90 -3.94 -11.83 13.78
N GLU A 91 -3.95 -13.05 14.32
CA GLU A 91 -2.98 -14.09 14.01
C GLU A 91 -3.06 -14.51 12.55
N LYS A 92 -4.27 -14.59 11.99
CA LYS A 92 -4.50 -14.93 10.58
C LYS A 92 -4.14 -13.79 9.65
N SER A 93 -4.41 -12.55 10.03
CA SER A 93 -3.92 -11.36 9.31
C SER A 93 -2.39 -11.35 9.28
N TRP A 94 -1.73 -11.66 10.40
CA TRP A 94 -0.26 -11.74 10.44
C TRP A 94 0.31 -12.85 9.55
N ASP A 95 -0.31 -14.04 9.54
CA ASP A 95 0.08 -15.12 8.65
C ASP A 95 -0.07 -14.74 7.17
N TYR A 96 -1.16 -14.07 6.82
CA TYR A 96 -1.41 -13.59 5.47
C TYR A 96 -0.40 -12.51 5.04
N PHE A 97 -0.14 -11.52 5.90
CA PHE A 97 0.90 -10.52 5.68
C PHE A 97 2.27 -11.16 5.42
N LYS A 98 2.71 -12.11 6.26
CA LYS A 98 3.99 -12.82 6.07
C LYS A 98 4.04 -13.54 4.73
N ALA A 99 2.95 -14.20 4.35
CA ALA A 99 2.88 -14.91 3.07
C ALA A 99 3.05 -13.94 1.88
N LEU A 100 2.37 -12.79 1.91
CA LEU A 100 2.52 -11.73 0.92
C LEU A 100 3.94 -11.15 0.90
N LEU A 101 4.51 -10.88 2.07
CA LEU A 101 5.87 -10.34 2.19
C LEU A 101 6.91 -11.29 1.59
N LEU A 102 6.90 -12.57 1.99
CA LEU A 102 7.85 -13.57 1.50
C LEU A 102 7.74 -13.78 -0.01
N ALA A 103 6.52 -13.73 -0.56
CA ALA A 103 6.27 -13.81 -1.99
C ALA A 103 6.89 -12.66 -2.80
N HIS A 104 7.14 -11.51 -2.18
CA HIS A 104 7.61 -10.29 -2.85
C HIS A 104 8.96 -9.78 -2.32
N ALA A 105 9.55 -10.42 -1.32
CA ALA A 105 10.81 -10.01 -0.71
C ALA A 105 12.05 -10.34 -1.58
N VAL A 106 11.93 -11.26 -2.54
CA VAL A 106 13.05 -11.68 -3.38
C VAL A 106 12.95 -11.05 -4.77
N GLN A 107 13.87 -10.15 -5.07
CA GLN A 107 14.12 -9.70 -6.43
C GLN A 107 14.99 -10.73 -7.13
N ARG A 108 14.37 -11.69 -7.82
CA ARG A 108 15.12 -12.67 -8.62
C ARG A 108 15.68 -11.97 -9.86
N PRO A 109 16.98 -12.09 -10.16
CA PRO A 109 17.52 -11.67 -11.44
C PRO A 109 16.78 -12.41 -12.58
N PRO A 110 16.57 -11.77 -13.74
CA PRO A 110 15.91 -12.39 -14.89
C PRO A 110 16.63 -13.65 -15.40
N HIS A 111 17.92 -13.78 -15.08
CA HIS A 111 18.71 -14.98 -15.30
C HIS A 111 19.26 -15.47 -13.96
N SER A 112 18.52 -16.35 -13.29
CA SER A 112 19.05 -17.18 -12.21
C SER A 112 19.31 -18.55 -12.80
N VAL A 113 20.58 -18.88 -13.05
CA VAL A 113 21.05 -20.28 -13.23
C VAL A 113 21.01 -21.00 -11.89
#